data_AF-A0AAV5J1C8-F1
#
_entry.id   AF-A0AAV5J1C8-F1
#
_cell.length_a   1.000
_cell.length_b   1.000
_cell.length_c   1.000
_cell.angle_alpha   90.00
_cell.angle_beta   90.00
_cell.angle_gamma   90.00
#
_symmetry.space_group_name_H-M   'P 1'
#
loop_
_entity.id
_entity.type
_entity.pdbx_description
1 polymer ?
#
loop_
_entity_poly.entity_id
_entity_poly.type
_entity_poly.pdbx_seq_one_letter_code
_entity_poly.pdbx_strand_id
1 'polypeptide(L)'
;MSEKGGESGGDIEITVKFGGRSIKVSVSADCTVKDLKSILQPLTDVLPRGQKLIYKGKLLVDDMTLKKSEVTNGAKLMLVASQGLHQGGGPILKDAPTRPISRTENDYKKTGKAVEVVVDKNRSERWKATGVIALSECNLKDIPDEVWACGSSARLLDISKNTIQDVPTKIGCLTSIQKLYIDANGLLDESIQWEGLTSLKHLTLLSINHNCLTTLPSALGALTSLRQLLIANNKLTSLPIEIGFLTQLEVLRANNNR
;
A
#
# COMPACT_ATOMS: atom_id res chain seq x y z
N MET A 1 -36.54 -44.13 -13.28
CA MET A 1 -35.33 -43.56 -13.90
C MET A 1 -35.58 -42.07 -14.07
N SER A 2 -35.51 -41.30 -12.99
CA SER A 2 -34.28 -40.75 -12.37
C SER A 2 -33.74 -39.56 -13.17
N GLU A 3 -34.12 -38.38 -12.68
CA GLU A 3 -33.38 -37.12 -12.52
C GLU A 3 -32.18 -36.82 -13.43
N LYS A 4 -32.17 -35.59 -13.99
CA LYS A 4 -31.28 -34.50 -13.53
C LYS A 4 -31.65 -33.19 -14.22
N GLY A 5 -32.48 -32.38 -13.55
CA GLY A 5 -32.56 -30.95 -13.80
C GLY A 5 -31.42 -30.26 -13.05
N GLY A 6 -30.51 -29.61 -13.77
CA GLY A 6 -29.48 -28.77 -13.16
C GLY A 6 -30.11 -27.48 -12.64
N GLU A 7 -30.30 -27.40 -11.32
CA GLU A 7 -30.71 -26.17 -10.66
C GLU A 7 -29.59 -25.13 -10.75
N SER A 8 -29.91 -24.00 -11.37
CA SER A 8 -29.16 -22.75 -11.34
C SER A 8 -28.83 -22.36 -9.90
N GLY A 9 -27.56 -22.17 -9.57
CA GLY A 9 -27.12 -21.61 -8.29
C GLY A 9 -27.67 -20.20 -8.11
N GLY A 10 -28.81 -20.09 -7.42
CA GLY A 10 -29.48 -18.82 -7.16
C GLY A 10 -28.74 -17.97 -6.12
N ASP A 11 -28.73 -16.66 -6.36
CA ASP A 11 -28.30 -15.69 -5.38
C ASP A 11 -29.26 -15.69 -4.19
N ILE A 12 -28.71 -15.67 -2.99
CA ILE A 12 -29.44 -15.59 -1.73
C ILE A 12 -29.15 -14.25 -1.05
N GLU A 13 -30.19 -13.59 -0.58
CA GLU A 13 -30.09 -12.36 0.20
C GLU A 13 -30.00 -12.72 1.68
N ILE A 14 -28.95 -12.28 2.36
CA ILE A 14 -28.74 -12.52 3.79
C ILE A 14 -28.60 -11.21 4.54
N THR A 15 -28.99 -11.21 5.81
CA THR A 15 -28.87 -10.06 6.71
C THR A 15 -27.86 -10.38 7.81
N VAL A 16 -26.80 -9.60 7.94
CA VAL A 16 -25.77 -9.72 8.96
C VAL A 16 -25.94 -8.64 10.01
N LYS A 17 -26.16 -9.04 11.27
CA LYS A 17 -26.23 -8.13 12.41
C LYS A 17 -24.85 -7.91 13.01
N PHE A 18 -24.43 -6.64 13.09
CA PHE A 18 -23.14 -6.25 13.65
C PHE A 18 -23.24 -4.89 14.35
N GLY A 19 -22.80 -4.79 15.61
CA GLY A 19 -22.73 -3.51 16.34
C GLY A 19 -24.05 -2.72 16.42
N GLY A 20 -25.20 -3.42 16.50
CA GLY A 20 -26.52 -2.79 16.50
C GLY A 20 -27.08 -2.42 15.12
N ARG A 21 -26.31 -2.64 14.04
CA ARG A 21 -26.72 -2.40 12.65
C ARG A 21 -27.07 -3.71 11.94
N SER A 22 -27.92 -3.64 10.92
CA SER A 22 -28.25 -4.77 10.04
C SER A 22 -27.73 -4.48 8.64
N ILE A 23 -26.85 -5.32 8.13
CA ILE A 23 -26.20 -5.21 6.82
C ILE A 23 -26.80 -6.26 5.90
N LYS A 24 -27.41 -5.85 4.79
CA LYS A 24 -27.95 -6.77 3.79
C LYS A 24 -26.90 -7.05 2.72
N VAL A 25 -26.72 -8.32 2.37
CA VAL A 25 -25.74 -8.77 1.38
C VAL A 25 -26.38 -9.82 0.48
N SER A 26 -26.26 -9.66 -0.84
CA SER A 26 -26.63 -10.67 -1.81
C SER A 26 -25.39 -11.50 -2.17
N VAL A 27 -25.44 -12.81 -1.98
CA VAL A 27 -24.34 -13.74 -2.25
C VAL A 27 -24.87 -15.04 -2.86
N SER A 28 -24.07 -15.71 -3.69
CA SER A 28 -24.43 -17.03 -4.21
C SER A 28 -24.52 -18.07 -3.08
N ALA A 29 -25.47 -19.00 -3.17
CA ALA A 29 -25.62 -20.08 -2.18
C ALA A 29 -24.38 -20.99 -2.06
N ASP A 30 -23.54 -21.05 -3.10
CA ASP A 30 -22.31 -21.85 -3.13
C ASP A 30 -21.08 -21.08 -2.61
N CYS A 31 -21.25 -19.81 -2.25
CA CYS A 31 -20.21 -18.97 -1.64
C CYS A 31 -19.71 -19.59 -0.33
N THR A 32 -18.40 -19.50 -0.05
CA THR A 32 -17.84 -19.98 1.22
C THR A 32 -18.01 -18.95 2.33
N VAL A 33 -17.95 -19.40 3.58
CA VAL A 33 -17.97 -18.51 4.75
C VAL A 33 -16.76 -17.57 4.74
N LYS A 34 -15.61 -18.02 4.25
CA LYS A 34 -14.41 -17.17 4.05
C LYS A 34 -14.65 -16.03 3.06
N ASP A 35 -15.33 -16.31 1.96
CA ASP A 35 -15.67 -15.30 0.95
C ASP A 35 -16.68 -14.30 1.53
N LEU A 36 -17.69 -14.78 2.26
CA LEU A 36 -18.64 -13.92 2.97
C LEU A 36 -17.94 -13.00 3.99
N LYS A 37 -16.96 -13.52 4.75
CA LYS A 37 -16.16 -12.69 5.67
C LYS A 37 -15.39 -11.59 4.95
N SER A 38 -14.88 -11.89 3.75
CA SER A 38 -14.14 -10.94 2.93
C SER A 38 -15.07 -9.83 2.39
N ILE A 39 -16.30 -10.17 2.02
CA ILE A 39 -17.34 -9.20 1.62
C ILE A 39 -17.75 -8.29 2.79
N LEU A 40 -17.83 -8.84 4.01
CA LEU A 40 -18.22 -8.09 5.20
C LEU A 40 -17.12 -7.19 5.77
N GLN A 41 -15.85 -7.42 5.42
CA GLN A 41 -14.73 -6.64 5.93
C GLN A 41 -14.89 -5.12 5.71
N PRO A 42 -15.07 -4.61 4.48
CA PRO A 42 -15.24 -3.17 4.26
C PRO A 42 -16.52 -2.60 4.88
N LEU A 43 -17.53 -3.43 5.14
CA LEU A 43 -18.82 -3.00 5.69
C LEU A 43 -18.82 -2.92 7.22
N THR A 44 -17.91 -3.64 7.87
CA THR A 44 -17.86 -3.81 9.33
C THR A 44 -16.59 -3.27 9.96
N ASP A 45 -15.57 -2.98 9.13
CA ASP A 45 -14.23 -2.59 9.56
C ASP A 45 -13.55 -3.63 10.50
N VAL A 46 -13.95 -4.89 10.32
CA VAL A 46 -13.38 -6.05 11.04
C VAL A 46 -12.62 -6.90 10.05
N LEU A 47 -11.34 -7.17 10.33
CA LEU A 47 -10.55 -8.07 9.52
C LEU A 47 -11.17 -9.48 9.46
N PRO A 48 -11.11 -10.22 8.34
CA PRO A 48 -11.73 -11.55 8.21
C PRO A 48 -11.32 -12.54 9.30
N ARG A 49 -10.07 -12.46 9.78
CA ARG A 49 -9.55 -13.28 10.90
C ARG A 49 -10.22 -12.96 12.24
N GLY A 50 -10.70 -11.73 12.42
CA GLY A 50 -11.41 -11.27 13.61
C GLY A 50 -12.91 -11.50 13.54
N GLN A 51 -13.47 -11.84 12.36
CA GLN A 51 -14.89 -12.05 12.14
C GLN A 51 -15.34 -13.46 12.56
N LYS A 52 -16.28 -13.54 13.50
CA LYS A 52 -16.97 -14.78 13.89
C LYS A 52 -18.43 -14.69 13.43
N LEU A 53 -18.78 -15.47 12.42
CA LEU A 53 -20.14 -15.54 11.88
C LEU A 53 -20.93 -16.65 12.58
N ILE A 54 -22.08 -16.29 13.15
CA ILE A 54 -22.93 -17.19 13.90
C ILE A 54 -24.30 -17.24 13.24
N TYR A 55 -24.79 -18.45 12.96
CA TYR A 55 -26.11 -18.69 12.41
C TYR A 55 -26.81 -19.80 13.20
N LYS A 56 -28.05 -19.55 13.65
CA LYS A 56 -28.81 -20.47 14.52
C LYS A 56 -27.99 -21.03 15.71
N GLY A 57 -27.15 -20.19 16.33
CA GLY A 57 -26.31 -20.59 17.47
C GLY A 57 -25.05 -21.40 17.12
N LYS A 58 -24.78 -21.67 15.84
CA LYS A 58 -23.57 -22.37 15.37
C LYS A 58 -22.58 -21.38 14.78
N LEU A 59 -21.30 -21.53 15.14
CA LEU A 59 -20.21 -20.79 14.51
C LEU A 59 -19.93 -21.40 13.13
N LEU A 60 -19.93 -20.54 12.11
CA LEU A 60 -19.64 -20.94 10.73
C LEU A 60 -18.13 -21.08 10.51
N VAL A 61 -17.73 -22.15 9.82
CA VAL A 61 -16.33 -22.48 9.53
C VAL A 61 -15.97 -22.01 8.13
N ASP A 62 -14.78 -21.44 7.97
CA ASP A 62 -14.31 -20.72 6.76
C ASP A 62 -14.45 -21.54 5.46
N ASP A 63 -14.14 -22.83 5.52
CA ASP A 63 -14.14 -23.72 4.34
C ASP A 63 -15.53 -24.30 4.00
N MET A 64 -16.57 -24.01 4.80
CA MET A 64 -17.94 -24.46 4.51
C MET A 64 -18.64 -23.49 3.54
N THR A 65 -19.42 -24.04 2.61
CA THR A 65 -20.33 -23.24 1.79
C THR A 65 -21.55 -22.82 2.59
N LEU A 66 -22.20 -21.72 2.18
CA LEU A 66 -23.43 -21.24 2.81
C LEU A 66 -24.55 -22.28 2.72
N LYS A 67 -24.66 -22.99 1.58
CA LYS A 67 -25.57 -24.13 1.41
C LYS A 67 -25.31 -25.26 2.42
N LYS A 68 -24.05 -25.64 2.64
CA LYS A 68 -23.66 -26.67 3.63
C LYS A 68 -23.83 -26.19 5.08
N SER A 69 -23.88 -24.88 5.27
CA SER A 69 -24.14 -24.23 6.57
C SER A 69 -25.63 -23.97 6.84
N GLU A 70 -26.53 -24.49 5.98
CA GLU A 70 -27.98 -24.30 6.03
C GLU A 70 -28.43 -22.83 5.96
N VAL A 71 -27.57 -21.94 5.43
CA VAL A 71 -27.88 -20.53 5.24
C VAL A 71 -28.70 -20.39 3.96
N THR A 72 -29.96 -19.99 4.12
CA THR A 72 -30.93 -19.86 3.03
C THR A 72 -31.22 -18.39 2.71
N ASN A 73 -31.94 -18.13 1.63
CA ASN A 73 -32.45 -16.79 1.32
C ASN A 73 -33.25 -16.22 2.51
N GLY A 74 -32.99 -14.96 2.87
CA GLY A 74 -33.54 -14.28 4.04
C GLY A 74 -32.88 -14.59 5.39
N ALA A 75 -31.79 -15.39 5.42
CA ALA A 75 -31.13 -15.78 6.66
C ALA A 75 -30.56 -14.58 7.44
N LYS A 76 -30.68 -14.63 8.77
CA LYS A 76 -30.12 -13.62 9.68
C LYS A 76 -28.90 -14.18 10.40
N LEU A 77 -27.72 -13.68 10.07
CA LEU A 77 -26.46 -14.04 10.71
C LEU A 77 -26.08 -12.98 11.74
N MET A 78 -25.36 -13.40 12.78
CA MET A 78 -24.74 -12.50 13.75
C MET A 78 -23.24 -12.50 13.51
N LEU A 79 -22.65 -11.31 13.38
CA LEU A 79 -21.21 -11.14 13.31
C LEU A 79 -20.70 -10.65 14.66
N VAL A 80 -19.68 -11.32 15.18
CA VAL A 80 -18.95 -10.92 16.39
C VAL A 80 -17.51 -10.65 16.02
N ALA A 81 -17.00 -9.47 16.38
CA ALA A 81 -15.58 -9.15 16.24
C ALA A 81 -14.79 -9.69 17.44
N SER A 82 -13.65 -10.30 17.17
CA SER A 82 -12.68 -10.66 18.21
C SER A 82 -11.98 -9.38 18.69
N GLN A 83 -11.95 -9.14 20.01
CA GLN A 83 -11.40 -7.89 20.57
C GLN A 83 -9.97 -7.63 20.07
N GLY A 84 -9.68 -6.37 19.71
CA GLY A 84 -8.38 -5.93 19.21
C GLY A 84 -8.13 -6.07 17.69
N LEU A 85 -9.10 -6.58 16.92
CA LEU A 85 -9.01 -6.74 15.45
C LEU A 85 -9.87 -5.74 14.65
N HIS A 86 -10.32 -4.66 15.27
CA HIS A 86 -10.82 -3.48 14.57
C HIS A 86 -9.62 -2.71 14.01
N GLN A 87 -9.74 -2.12 12.81
CA GLN A 87 -8.70 -1.22 12.30
C GLN A 87 -8.67 0.07 13.15
N GLY A 88 -7.94 0.02 14.26
CA GLY A 88 -7.38 1.16 15.00
C GLY A 88 -8.31 2.34 15.29
N GLY A 89 -8.96 2.34 16.45
CA GLY A 89 -9.70 3.49 16.98
C GLY A 89 -9.51 3.73 18.47
N GLY A 90 -8.31 3.50 19.01
CA GLY A 90 -8.02 3.73 20.44
C GLY A 90 -6.53 3.99 20.72
N PRO A 91 -6.19 4.86 21.68
CA PRO A 91 -4.82 5.28 21.93
C PRO A 91 -4.10 4.27 22.82
N ILE A 92 -2.86 3.88 22.49
CA ILE A 92 -2.00 3.10 23.39
C ILE A 92 -0.58 3.65 23.19
N LEU A 93 -0.13 4.58 24.04
CA LEU A 93 0.60 4.44 25.31
C LEU A 93 2.04 3.95 25.12
N LYS A 94 2.98 4.73 25.69
CA LYS A 94 4.39 4.85 25.29
C LYS A 94 5.33 3.72 25.70
N ASP A 95 4.90 2.67 26.37
CA ASP A 95 5.84 1.66 26.88
C ASP A 95 5.34 0.22 26.63
N ALA A 96 6.00 -0.46 25.71
CA ALA A 96 5.94 -1.91 25.58
C ALA A 96 7.38 -2.46 25.63
N PRO A 97 7.76 -3.25 26.65
CA PRO A 97 9.10 -3.82 26.72
C PRO A 97 9.21 -4.95 25.69
N THR A 98 10.12 -4.80 24.74
CA THR A 98 10.45 -5.86 23.77
C THR A 98 11.44 -6.84 24.41
N ARG A 99 11.02 -8.10 24.58
CA ARG A 99 11.95 -9.24 24.72
C ARG A 99 12.15 -9.88 23.34
N PRO A 100 13.39 -10.08 22.88
CA PRO A 100 13.63 -10.79 21.63
C PRO A 100 13.42 -12.30 21.86
N ILE A 101 12.49 -12.89 21.12
CA ILE A 101 12.38 -14.35 21.00
C ILE A 101 13.22 -14.77 19.81
N SER A 102 14.30 -15.49 20.09
CA SER A 102 15.13 -16.20 19.12
C SER A 102 14.29 -17.22 18.34
N ARG A 103 14.28 -17.13 17.01
CA ARG A 103 13.66 -18.12 16.13
C ARG A 103 14.64 -19.27 15.88
N THR A 104 14.26 -20.46 16.32
CA THR A 104 14.81 -21.73 15.84
C THR A 104 14.34 -21.98 14.41
N GLU A 105 15.29 -22.29 13.53
CA GLU A 105 15.06 -22.79 12.17
C GLU A 105 14.24 -24.08 12.21
N ASN A 106 13.26 -24.21 11.30
CA ASN A 106 12.76 -25.51 10.87
C ASN A 106 12.09 -25.40 9.48
N ASP A 107 12.75 -26.07 8.53
CA ASP A 107 12.24 -26.82 7.38
C ASP A 107 10.99 -26.31 6.65
N TYR A 108 11.22 -25.56 5.56
CA TYR A 108 10.28 -25.51 4.44
C TYR A 108 10.67 -26.53 3.36
N LYS A 109 9.96 -27.66 3.38
CA LYS A 109 9.94 -28.60 2.25
C LYS A 109 9.36 -27.92 1.01
N LYS A 110 10.14 -28.05 -0.05
CA LYS A 110 9.93 -27.62 -1.43
C LYS A 110 8.82 -28.47 -2.08
N THR A 111 7.68 -27.87 -2.40
CA THR A 111 6.77 -28.38 -3.45
C THR A 111 6.23 -27.21 -4.25
N GLY A 112 6.52 -27.20 -5.55
CA GLY A 112 6.31 -26.07 -6.43
C GLY A 112 4.88 -25.87 -6.90
N LYS A 113 4.53 -24.59 -7.06
CA LYS A 113 4.02 -23.99 -8.30
C LYS A 113 4.23 -22.49 -8.16
N ALA A 114 4.91 -21.88 -9.12
CA ALA A 114 4.98 -20.42 -9.21
C ALA A 114 3.54 -19.92 -9.42
N VAL A 115 2.98 -19.29 -8.38
CA VAL A 115 1.71 -18.58 -8.51
C VAL A 115 2.07 -17.17 -8.92
N GLU A 116 1.77 -16.83 -10.17
CA GLU A 116 1.77 -15.46 -10.66
C GLU A 116 0.97 -14.59 -9.70
N VAL A 117 1.60 -13.50 -9.26
CA VAL A 117 0.98 -12.51 -8.39
C VAL A 117 -0.08 -11.78 -9.21
N VAL A 118 -1.35 -12.14 -9.02
CA VAL A 118 -2.48 -11.37 -9.54
C VAL A 118 -2.52 -10.05 -8.77
N VAL A 119 -2.04 -9.00 -9.42
CA VAL A 119 -1.92 -7.64 -8.93
C VAL A 119 -3.28 -7.12 -8.44
N ASP A 120 -3.31 -6.69 -7.17
CA ASP A 120 -4.43 -6.00 -6.53
C ASP A 120 -4.82 -4.74 -7.34
N LYS A 121 -5.85 -4.87 -8.19
CA LYS A 121 -6.47 -3.72 -8.91
C LYS A 121 -6.88 -2.60 -7.95
N ASN A 122 -7.09 -2.92 -6.67
CA ASN A 122 -7.54 -2.00 -5.65
C ASN A 122 -6.47 -0.98 -5.19
N ARG A 123 -5.16 -1.24 -5.37
CA ARG A 123 -4.11 -0.33 -4.86
C ARG A 123 -3.77 0.78 -5.86
N SER A 124 -3.54 0.43 -7.11
CA SER A 124 -3.20 1.40 -8.16
C SER A 124 -4.37 2.35 -8.46
N GLU A 125 -5.61 1.86 -8.41
CA GLU A 125 -6.81 2.70 -8.51
C GLU A 125 -6.90 3.72 -7.38
N ARG A 126 -6.58 3.32 -6.14
CA ARG A 126 -6.53 4.26 -5.00
C ARG A 126 -5.46 5.31 -5.17
N TRP A 127 -4.28 4.95 -5.67
CA TRP A 127 -3.23 5.92 -5.97
C TRP A 127 -3.66 6.91 -7.04
N LYS A 128 -4.34 6.45 -8.09
CA LYS A 128 -4.90 7.33 -9.11
C LYS A 128 -5.98 8.26 -8.56
N ALA A 129 -6.86 7.76 -7.71
CA ALA A 129 -7.93 8.56 -7.10
C ALA A 129 -7.39 9.60 -6.10
N THR A 130 -6.45 9.20 -5.25
CA THR A 130 -5.91 10.07 -4.19
C THR A 130 -4.73 10.92 -4.63
N GLY A 131 -4.03 10.52 -5.69
CA GLY A 131 -2.77 11.09 -6.13
C GLY A 131 -1.62 10.92 -5.12
N VAL A 132 -1.79 10.08 -4.11
CA VAL A 132 -0.80 9.86 -3.04
C VAL A 132 -0.31 8.42 -3.12
N ILE A 133 0.99 8.26 -3.33
CA ILE A 133 1.67 6.98 -3.38
C ILE A 133 2.61 6.94 -2.18
N ALA A 134 2.17 6.28 -1.11
CA ALA A 134 2.96 6.06 0.10
C ALA A 134 3.51 4.63 0.09
N LEU A 135 4.81 4.51 -0.15
CA LEU A 135 5.58 3.28 -0.24
C LEU A 135 6.80 3.31 0.69
N SER A 136 6.78 4.16 1.72
CA SER A 136 7.85 4.22 2.70
C SER A 136 7.91 2.94 3.53
N GLU A 137 9.12 2.53 3.93
CA GLU A 137 9.36 1.37 4.81
C GLU A 137 8.77 0.05 4.28
N CYS A 138 8.75 -0.12 2.97
CA CYS A 138 8.17 -1.30 2.30
C CYS A 138 9.22 -2.35 1.90
N ASN A 139 10.48 -2.19 2.33
CA ASN A 139 11.62 -3.05 1.96
C ASN A 139 11.78 -3.22 0.44
N LEU A 140 11.48 -2.17 -0.33
CA LEU A 140 11.57 -2.18 -1.79
C LEU A 140 13.03 -2.15 -2.24
N LYS A 141 13.35 -2.93 -3.26
CA LYS A 141 14.63 -2.88 -3.98
C LYS A 141 14.54 -2.07 -5.27
N ASP A 142 13.34 -2.05 -5.84
CA ASP A 142 13.01 -1.34 -7.08
C ASP A 142 11.65 -0.66 -6.92
N ILE A 143 11.43 0.39 -7.70
CA ILE A 143 10.14 1.09 -7.71
C ILE A 143 9.15 0.28 -8.57
N PRO A 144 8.00 -0.13 -8.01
CA PRO A 144 7.03 -0.97 -8.72
C PRO A 144 6.45 -0.28 -9.98
N ASP A 145 6.24 -1.04 -11.05
CA ASP A 145 5.75 -0.48 -12.33
C ASP A 145 4.36 0.18 -12.22
N GLU A 146 3.56 -0.22 -11.23
CA GLU A 146 2.26 0.39 -10.93
C GLU A 146 2.35 1.86 -10.53
N VAL A 147 3.51 2.30 -10.01
CA VAL A 147 3.77 3.73 -9.74
C VAL A 147 3.74 4.51 -11.04
N TRP A 148 4.40 4.02 -12.08
CA TRP A 148 4.47 4.67 -13.39
C TRP A 148 3.10 4.72 -14.06
N ALA A 149 2.28 3.70 -13.85
CA ALA A 149 0.91 3.64 -14.35
C ALA A 149 0.00 4.74 -13.79
N CYS A 150 0.39 5.43 -12.72
CA CYS A 150 -0.36 6.56 -12.16
C CYS A 150 -0.21 7.85 -13.00
N GLY A 151 0.91 8.01 -13.73
CA GLY A 151 1.14 9.15 -14.62
C GLY A 151 0.82 10.51 -13.98
N SER A 152 -0.01 11.31 -14.66
CA SER A 152 -0.48 12.62 -14.20
C SER A 152 -1.43 12.58 -12.99
N SER A 153 -1.88 11.41 -12.55
CA SER A 153 -2.71 11.31 -11.34
C SER A 153 -1.88 11.46 -10.07
N ALA A 154 -0.59 11.12 -10.11
CA ALA A 154 0.30 11.18 -8.95
C ALA A 154 0.68 12.64 -8.62
N ARG A 155 0.49 13.03 -7.37
CA ARG A 155 0.88 14.33 -6.80
C ARG A 155 1.96 14.20 -5.73
N LEU A 156 1.96 13.08 -5.01
CA LEU A 156 2.94 12.77 -3.97
C LEU A 156 3.44 11.35 -4.16
N LEU A 157 4.76 11.18 -4.24
CA LEU A 157 5.42 9.88 -4.15
C LEU A 157 6.37 9.89 -2.96
N ASP A 158 6.15 8.97 -2.04
CA ASP A 158 7.07 8.68 -0.94
C ASP A 158 7.56 7.24 -1.05
N ILE A 159 8.83 7.09 -1.36
CA ILE A 159 9.55 5.82 -1.46
C ILE A 159 10.71 5.77 -0.45
N SER A 160 10.62 6.58 0.61
CA SER A 160 11.68 6.72 1.61
C SER A 160 11.87 5.48 2.47
N LYS A 161 13.05 5.28 3.04
CA LYS A 161 13.37 4.16 3.95
C LYS A 161 13.14 2.79 3.29
N ASN A 162 13.62 2.66 2.06
CA ASN A 162 13.68 1.40 1.34
C ASN A 162 15.16 1.08 1.03
N THR A 163 15.39 0.15 0.09
CA THR A 163 16.72 -0.21 -0.41
C THR A 163 16.78 -0.02 -1.92
N ILE A 164 16.15 1.04 -2.43
CA ILE A 164 16.05 1.32 -3.86
C ILE A 164 17.42 1.71 -4.38
N GLN A 165 17.89 1.02 -5.42
CA GLN A 165 19.21 1.27 -6.02
C GLN A 165 19.14 2.03 -7.33
N ASP A 166 17.98 2.07 -7.98
CA ASP A 166 17.76 2.75 -9.25
C ASP A 166 16.46 3.57 -9.24
N VAL A 167 16.58 4.84 -9.59
CA VAL A 167 15.49 5.78 -9.86
C VAL A 167 15.53 6.07 -11.36
N PRO A 168 14.75 5.34 -12.18
CA PRO A 168 14.86 5.37 -13.62
C PRO A 168 14.25 6.63 -14.24
N THR A 169 14.56 6.89 -15.52
CA THR A 169 13.98 8.01 -16.29
C THR A 169 12.44 7.97 -16.37
N LYS A 170 11.84 6.78 -16.17
CA LYS A 170 10.38 6.57 -16.05
C LYS A 170 9.73 7.45 -14.98
N ILE A 171 10.48 7.94 -13.98
CA ILE A 171 9.93 8.89 -12.99
C ILE A 171 9.35 10.15 -13.65
N GLY A 172 9.88 10.54 -14.82
CA GLY A 172 9.37 11.67 -15.61
C GLY A 172 7.94 11.49 -16.13
N CYS A 173 7.40 10.27 -16.15
CA CYS A 173 5.99 10.04 -16.51
C CYS A 173 5.01 10.58 -15.46
N LEU A 174 5.46 10.87 -14.23
CA LEU A 174 4.65 11.42 -13.15
C LEU A 174 4.48 12.94 -13.29
N THR A 175 3.96 13.39 -14.43
CA THR A 175 4.02 14.78 -14.88
C THR A 175 3.39 15.81 -13.93
N SER A 176 2.45 15.40 -13.07
CA SER A 176 1.76 16.28 -12.11
C SER A 176 2.27 16.16 -10.67
N ILE A 177 3.40 15.47 -10.45
CA ILE A 177 3.96 15.28 -9.12
C ILE A 177 4.44 16.62 -8.54
N GLN A 178 4.11 16.84 -7.27
CA GLN A 178 4.42 18.06 -6.51
C GLN A 178 5.40 17.78 -5.38
N LYS A 179 5.37 16.58 -4.80
CA LYS A 179 6.19 16.19 -3.66
C LYS A 179 6.80 14.82 -3.90
N LEU A 180 8.12 14.74 -3.78
CA LEU A 180 8.89 13.52 -3.99
C LEU A 180 9.84 13.30 -2.81
N TYR A 181 9.66 12.18 -2.11
CA TYR A 181 10.50 11.76 -1.01
C TYR A 181 11.19 10.44 -1.36
N ILE A 182 12.52 10.47 -1.37
CA ILE A 182 13.40 9.34 -1.68
C ILE A 182 14.46 9.21 -0.58
N ASP A 183 14.10 9.58 0.65
CA ASP A 183 15.03 9.63 1.77
C ASP A 183 15.48 8.22 2.17
N ALA A 184 16.69 8.08 2.70
CA ALA A 184 17.16 6.84 3.33
C ALA A 184 17.03 5.59 2.43
N ASN A 185 17.56 5.63 1.21
CA ASN A 185 17.65 4.49 0.29
C ASN A 185 19.09 4.01 0.04
N GLY A 186 20.09 4.77 0.52
CA GLY A 186 21.50 4.47 0.25
C GLY A 186 21.92 4.79 -1.20
N LEU A 187 21.20 5.71 -1.86
CA LEU A 187 21.43 6.06 -3.26
C LEU A 187 22.82 6.65 -3.48
N LEU A 188 23.44 6.24 -4.59
CA LEU A 188 24.69 6.80 -5.13
C LEU A 188 24.37 7.74 -6.31
N ASP A 189 25.37 8.45 -6.80
CA ASP A 189 25.19 9.44 -7.90
C ASP A 189 24.60 8.79 -9.16
N GLU A 190 25.03 7.57 -9.48
CA GLU A 190 24.54 6.79 -10.63
C GLU A 190 23.16 6.16 -10.40
N SER A 191 22.70 6.08 -9.15
CA SER A 191 21.39 5.52 -8.80
C SER A 191 20.22 6.38 -9.27
N ILE A 192 20.45 7.64 -9.66
CA ILE A 192 19.39 8.57 -10.04
C ILE A 192 19.57 8.98 -11.50
N GLN A 193 18.60 8.62 -12.33
CA GLN A 193 18.53 9.09 -13.71
C GLN A 193 17.89 10.49 -13.76
N TRP A 194 18.73 11.51 -13.56
CA TRP A 194 18.31 12.89 -13.36
C TRP A 194 17.53 13.50 -14.53
N GLU A 195 17.69 13.02 -15.76
CA GLU A 195 16.91 13.47 -16.92
C GLU A 195 15.39 13.32 -16.68
N GLY A 196 14.96 12.16 -16.17
CA GLY A 196 13.56 11.92 -15.84
C GLY A 196 13.08 12.80 -14.69
N LEU A 197 13.88 12.93 -13.63
CA LEU A 197 13.49 13.71 -12.45
C LEU A 197 13.39 15.21 -12.76
N THR A 198 14.32 15.77 -13.53
CA THR A 198 14.37 17.20 -13.89
C THR A 198 13.32 17.60 -14.94
N SER A 199 12.64 16.63 -15.54
CA SER A 199 11.46 16.85 -16.38
C SER A 199 10.21 17.24 -15.58
N LEU A 200 10.19 17.01 -14.27
CA LEU A 200 9.03 17.22 -13.38
C LEU A 200 8.79 18.69 -13.04
N LYS A 201 8.22 19.45 -13.98
CA LYS A 201 8.07 20.92 -13.89
C LYS A 201 7.15 21.42 -12.77
N HIS A 202 6.31 20.57 -12.20
CA HIS A 202 5.42 20.91 -11.10
C HIS A 202 5.96 20.52 -9.72
N LEU A 203 7.19 19.98 -9.65
CA LEU A 203 7.78 19.54 -8.40
C LEU A 203 8.08 20.76 -7.51
N THR A 204 7.48 20.77 -6.32
CA THR A 204 7.61 21.84 -5.31
C THR A 204 8.47 21.41 -4.13
N LEU A 205 8.57 20.11 -3.86
CA LEU A 205 9.38 19.55 -2.79
C LEU A 205 10.12 18.31 -3.29
N LEU A 206 11.45 18.34 -3.16
CA LEU A 206 12.32 17.22 -3.41
C LEU A 206 13.13 16.91 -2.14
N SER A 207 12.96 15.69 -1.63
CA SER A 207 13.68 15.19 -0.46
C SER A 207 14.48 13.95 -0.83
N ILE A 208 15.81 14.04 -0.69
CA ILE A 208 16.78 12.97 -0.94
C ILE A 208 17.77 12.91 0.24
N ASN A 209 17.26 13.16 1.47
CA ASN A 209 18.07 13.13 2.68
C ASN A 209 18.57 11.71 2.98
N HIS A 210 19.64 11.60 3.76
CA HIS A 210 20.14 10.32 4.26
C HIS A 210 20.47 9.33 3.13
N ASN A 211 21.09 9.81 2.06
CA ASN A 211 21.63 8.97 1.00
C ASN A 211 23.17 9.12 0.95
N CYS A 212 23.80 8.59 -0.10
CA CYS A 212 25.25 8.58 -0.25
C CYS A 212 25.71 9.46 -1.43
N LEU A 213 24.91 10.45 -1.84
CA LEU A 213 25.21 11.30 -2.99
C LEU A 213 26.46 12.14 -2.74
N THR A 214 27.38 12.16 -3.70
CA THR A 214 28.60 12.97 -3.70
C THR A 214 28.48 14.24 -4.55
N THR A 215 27.60 14.24 -5.54
CA THR A 215 27.32 15.40 -6.40
C THR A 215 25.83 15.54 -6.71
N LEU A 216 25.44 16.71 -7.20
CA LEU A 216 24.13 16.95 -7.82
C LEU A 216 24.37 17.49 -9.24
N PRO A 217 23.53 17.12 -10.23
CA PRO A 217 23.72 17.56 -11.61
C PRO A 217 23.33 19.03 -11.79
N SER A 218 23.91 19.68 -12.79
CA SER A 218 23.49 21.02 -13.26
C SER A 218 22.02 21.05 -13.69
N ALA A 219 21.52 19.95 -14.25
CA ALA A 219 20.13 19.81 -14.69
C ALA A 219 19.11 20.03 -13.55
N LEU A 220 19.51 19.94 -12.28
CA LEU A 220 18.64 20.24 -11.14
C LEU A 220 18.06 21.65 -11.21
N GLY A 221 18.79 22.61 -11.77
CA GLY A 221 18.32 23.99 -11.98
C GLY A 221 17.12 24.13 -12.91
N ALA A 222 16.74 23.06 -13.63
CA ALA A 222 15.55 23.05 -14.50
C ALA A 222 14.23 22.90 -13.73
N LEU A 223 14.27 22.64 -12.41
CA LEU A 223 13.12 22.50 -11.51
C LEU A 223 12.67 23.87 -10.96
N THR A 224 12.32 24.81 -11.83
CA THR A 224 12.06 26.22 -11.47
C THR A 224 10.87 26.43 -10.51
N SER A 225 9.98 25.44 -10.35
CA SER A 225 8.87 25.44 -9.39
C SER A 225 9.25 24.94 -7.98
N LEU A 226 10.49 24.49 -7.79
CA LEU A 226 10.93 23.86 -6.54
C LEU A 226 11.01 24.90 -5.42
N ARG A 227 10.30 24.63 -4.32
CA ARG A 227 10.27 25.47 -3.11
C ARG A 227 11.10 24.91 -1.98
N GLN A 228 11.20 23.59 -1.90
CA GLN A 228 11.96 22.91 -0.84
C GLN A 228 12.88 21.86 -1.45
N LEU A 229 14.18 22.00 -1.20
CA LEU A 229 15.21 21.04 -1.56
C LEU A 229 15.89 20.54 -0.29
N LEU A 230 15.69 19.27 0.03
CA LEU A 230 16.22 18.63 1.22
C LEU A 230 17.22 17.54 0.81
N ILE A 231 18.50 17.80 1.07
CA ILE A 231 19.66 16.99 0.65
C ILE A 231 20.62 16.79 1.83
N ALA A 232 20.12 16.91 3.06
CA ALA A 232 20.89 16.76 4.27
C ALA A 232 21.33 15.30 4.50
N ASN A 233 22.44 15.11 5.21
CA ASN A 233 23.02 13.80 5.49
C ASN A 233 23.34 13.02 4.20
N ASN A 234 24.02 13.68 3.26
CA ASN A 234 24.64 13.04 2.10
C ASN A 234 26.17 13.20 2.20
N LYS A 235 26.89 13.00 1.09
CA LYS A 235 28.35 13.17 0.98
C LYS A 235 28.71 14.27 -0.02
N LEU A 236 27.82 15.25 -0.21
CA LEU A 236 27.99 16.31 -1.20
C LEU A 236 29.18 17.19 -0.84
N THR A 237 30.10 17.41 -1.79
CA THR A 237 31.26 18.29 -1.60
C THR A 237 31.02 19.72 -2.06
N SER A 238 30.05 19.90 -2.94
CA SER A 238 29.63 21.18 -3.48
C SER A 238 28.19 21.07 -3.96
N LEU A 239 27.58 22.23 -4.19
CA LEU A 239 26.31 22.34 -4.86
C LEU A 239 26.54 22.93 -6.26
N PRO A 240 25.82 22.46 -7.30
CA PRO A 240 25.92 23.03 -8.63
C PRO A 240 25.46 24.49 -8.62
N ILE A 241 26.12 25.34 -9.42
CA ILE A 241 25.80 26.77 -9.50
C ILE A 241 24.36 27.01 -9.98
N GLU A 242 23.81 26.06 -10.74
CA GLU A 242 22.46 26.03 -11.27
C GLU A 242 21.39 25.92 -10.18
N ILE A 243 21.73 25.62 -8.91
CA ILE A 243 20.79 25.84 -7.80
C ILE A 243 20.32 27.30 -7.75
N GLY A 244 21.14 28.25 -8.21
CA GLY A 244 20.75 29.65 -8.35
C GLY A 244 19.59 29.89 -9.33
N PHE A 245 19.26 28.92 -10.20
CA PHE A 245 18.12 29.02 -11.11
C PHE A 245 16.78 28.62 -10.47
N LEU A 246 16.82 28.04 -9.26
CA LEU A 246 15.63 27.69 -8.48
C LEU A 246 15.05 28.95 -7.82
N THR A 247 14.48 29.84 -8.63
CA THR A 247 14.02 31.17 -8.20
C THR A 247 12.86 31.14 -7.20
N GLN A 248 12.16 30.01 -7.08
CA GLN A 248 11.10 29.80 -6.09
C GLN A 248 11.56 29.06 -4.83
N LEU A 249 12.86 28.77 -4.69
CA LEU A 249 13.37 28.00 -3.56
C LEU A 249 13.31 28.81 -2.26
N GLU A 250 12.51 28.32 -1.33
CA GLU A 250 12.30 28.92 0.00
C GLU A 250 13.14 28.22 1.07
N VAL A 251 13.34 26.91 0.92
CA VAL A 251 14.05 26.08 1.90
C VAL A 251 15.10 25.21 1.20
N LEU A 252 16.36 25.42 1.57
CA LEU A 252 17.48 24.54 1.23
C LEU A 252 18.04 23.93 2.51
N ARG A 253 17.96 22.60 2.66
CA ARG A 253 18.64 21.88 3.75
C ARG A 253 19.74 21.01 3.20
N ALA A 254 20.98 21.41 3.46
CA ALA A 254 22.18 20.69 3.04
C ALA A 254 23.15 20.41 4.20
N ASN A 255 22.66 20.44 5.45
CA ASN A 255 23.47 20.13 6.63
C ASN A 255 23.98 18.68 6.61
N ASN A 256 25.10 18.44 7.29
CA ASN A 256 25.75 17.12 7.35
C ASN A 256 26.11 16.58 5.95
N ASN A 257 26.73 17.44 5.14
CA ASN A 257 27.46 17.11 3.92
C ASN A 257 28.95 17.41 4.14
N ARG A 258 29.86 16.97 3.25
CA ARG A 258 31.32 16.98 3.51
C ARG A 258 32.05 18.10 2.80
#